data_AF-A0A519UXR7-F1
#
_entry.id   AF-A0A519UXR7-F1
#
_cell.length_a   1.000
_cell.length_b   1.000
_cell.length_c   1.000
_cell.angle_alpha   90.00
_cell.angle_beta   90.00
_cell.angle_gamma   90.00
#
_symmetry.space_group_name_H-M   'P 1'
#
loop_
_entity.id
_entity.type
_entity.pdbx_description
1 polymer ?
#
loop_
_entity_poly.entity_id
_entity_poly.type
_entity_poly.pdbx_seq_one_letter_code
_entity_poly.pdbx_strand_id
1 'polypeptide(L)' 'MAKEHQYKTNLVWAGNKGSGTMDYRSYDRDFVVSIENKQPISGSSDSVFLGDKTKYNP' A
#
# COMPACT_ATOMS: atom_id res chain seq x y z
N MET A 1 -20.87 29.32 -2.27
CA MET A 1 -19.89 28.45 -2.96
C MET A 1 -19.38 27.45 -1.94
N ALA A 2 -19.36 26.16 -2.26
CA ALA A 2 -18.87 25.12 -1.34
C ALA A 2 -17.36 25.31 -1.12
N LYS A 3 -16.90 25.10 0.12
CA LYS A 3 -15.48 25.20 0.46
C LYS A 3 -14.76 23.97 -0.10
N GLU A 4 -13.69 24.19 -0.86
CA GLU A 4 -12.87 23.09 -1.36
C GLU A 4 -11.92 22.62 -0.25
N HIS A 5 -11.86 21.30 -0.05
CA HIS A 5 -10.95 20.66 0.88
C HIS A 5 -10.06 19.69 0.11
N GLN A 6 -8.75 19.91 0.16
CA GLN A 6 -7.76 19.05 -0.48
C GLN A 6 -7.01 18.25 0.58
N TYR A 7 -6.80 16.97 0.30
CA TYR A 7 -6.05 16.05 1.14
C TYR A 7 -4.99 15.38 0.30
N LYS A 8 -3.79 15.22 0.87
CA LYS A 8 -2.65 14.60 0.19
C LYS A 8 -2.10 13.47 1.03
N THR A 9 -1.84 12.35 0.36
CA THR A 9 -1.16 11.18 0.91
C THR A 9 -0.10 10.73 -0.08
N ASN A 10 0.87 9.97 0.39
CA ASN A 10 1.84 9.29 -0.48
C ASN A 10 1.71 7.79 -0.26
N LEU A 11 1.80 7.01 -1.34
CA LEU A 11 1.74 5.55 -1.29
C LEU A 11 2.96 5.00 -2.00
N VAL A 12 3.73 4.18 -1.30
CA VAL A 12 4.90 3.49 -1.84
C VAL A 12 4.63 2.00 -1.79
N TRP A 13 4.72 1.35 -2.96
CA TRP A 13 4.71 -0.10 -3.03
C TRP A 13 6.05 -0.65 -2.51
N ALA A 14 5.96 -1.60 -1.58
CA ALA A 14 7.09 -2.18 -0.85
C ALA A 14 7.19 -3.71 -1.07
N GLY A 15 6.55 -4.22 -2.12
CA GLY A 15 6.44 -5.67 -2.34
C GLY A 15 7.57 -6.32 -3.12
N ASN A 16 8.61 -5.58 -3.51
CA ASN A 16 9.73 -6.15 -4.26
C ASN A 16 10.59 -7.05 -3.35
N LYS A 17 10.68 -8.34 -3.68
CA LYS A 17 11.52 -9.34 -2.98
C LYS A 17 12.93 -9.52 -3.56
N GLY A 18 13.32 -8.68 -4.51
CA GLY A 18 14.63 -8.73 -5.17
C GLY A 18 14.56 -9.13 -6.66
N SER A 19 13.48 -9.78 -7.09
CA SER A 19 13.25 -10.15 -8.50
C SER A 19 12.33 -9.17 -9.25
N GLY A 20 11.92 -8.07 -8.61
CA GLY A 20 10.95 -7.14 -9.18
C GLY A 20 9.59 -7.80 -9.43
N THR A 21 8.96 -7.43 -10.53
CA THR A 21 7.64 -7.92 -10.97
C THR A 21 7.75 -9.02 -12.03
N MET A 22 8.74 -9.91 -11.88
CA MET A 22 9.03 -10.98 -12.86
C MET A 22 7.82 -11.88 -13.11
N ASP A 23 7.09 -12.25 -12.05
CA ASP A 23 5.86 -13.06 -12.13
C ASP A 23 4.82 -12.58 -11.12
N TYR A 24 3.54 -12.90 -11.34
CA TYR A 24 2.45 -12.49 -10.44
C TYR A 24 2.64 -12.94 -8.98
N ARG A 25 3.32 -14.07 -8.76
CA ARG A 25 3.63 -14.63 -7.44
C ARG A 25 5.00 -14.23 -6.89
N SER A 26 5.83 -13.53 -7.68
CA SER A 26 7.22 -13.21 -7.29
C SER A 26 7.33 -12.00 -6.36
N TYR A 27 6.24 -11.28 -6.14
CA TYR A 27 6.23 -10.03 -5.38
C TYR A 27 5.07 -9.98 -4.39
N ASP A 28 5.23 -9.25 -3.30
CA ASP A 28 4.15 -8.99 -2.35
C ASP A 28 3.29 -7.81 -2.79
N ARG A 29 2.09 -7.72 -2.23
CA ARG A 29 1.22 -6.55 -2.44
C ARG A 29 1.38 -5.52 -1.34
N ASP A 30 2.48 -5.61 -0.60
CA ASP A 30 2.77 -4.72 0.49
C ASP A 30 2.96 -3.29 0.02
N PHE A 31 2.40 -2.36 0.77
CA PHE A 31 2.55 -0.94 0.55
C PHE A 31 2.60 -0.18 1.87
N VAL A 32 3.11 1.04 1.81
CA VAL A 32 3.11 1.98 2.93
C VAL A 32 2.43 3.26 2.48
N VAL A 33 1.39 3.66 3.19
CA VAL A 33 0.76 4.98 3.05
C VAL A 33 1.35 5.92 4.08
N SER A 34 1.83 7.08 3.64
CA SER A 34 2.32 8.14 4.53
C SER A 34 1.56 9.43 4.33
N ILE A 35 1.34 10.13 5.44
CA ILE A 35 0.73 11.44 5.51
C ILE A 35 1.66 12.29 6.38
N GLU A 36 1.89 13.52 5.96
CA GLU A 36 2.76 14.44 6.69
C GLU A 36 2.33 14.54 8.16
N ASN A 37 3.29 14.42 9.09
CA ASN A 37 3.08 14.47 10.53
C ASN A 37 2.14 13.38 11.11
N LYS A 38 1.94 12.26 10.41
CA LYS A 38 1.19 11.10 10.92
C LYS A 38 2.03 9.83 10.87
N GLN A 39 1.64 8.85 11.68
CA GLN A 39 2.23 7.52 11.60
C GLN A 39 1.91 6.87 10.25
N PRO A 40 2.87 6.19 9.62
CA PRO A 40 2.63 5.48 8.37
C PRO A 40 1.70 4.30 8.59
N ILE A 41 0.91 3.98 7.56
CA ILE A 41 0.01 2.84 7.54
C ILE A 41 0.62 1.77 6.64
N SER A 42 0.99 0.63 7.20
CA SER A 42 1.43 -0.54 6.45
C SER A 42 0.22 -1.35 5.99
N GLY A 43 0.08 -1.51 4.68
CA GLY A 43 -1.01 -2.27 4.09
C GLY A 43 -0.54 -3.34 3.13
N SER A 44 -1.49 -4.18 2.70
CA SER A 44 -1.33 -5.17 1.63
C SER A 44 -2.65 -5.29 0.87
N SER A 45 -2.69 -6.09 -0.19
CA SER A 45 -3.98 -6.46 -0.79
C SER A 45 -4.73 -7.49 0.07
N ASP A 46 -5.99 -7.77 -0.27
CA ASP A 46 -6.70 -8.90 0.32
C ASP A 46 -5.95 -10.23 0.10
N SER A 47 -6.11 -11.13 1.07
CA SER A 47 -5.56 -12.49 1.02
C SER A 47 -5.99 -13.28 -0.22
N VAL A 48 -7.21 -13.05 -0.74
CA VAL A 48 -7.70 -13.65 -2.00
C VAL A 48 -6.84 -13.23 -3.19
N PHE A 49 -6.20 -12.06 -3.11
CA PHE A 49 -5.27 -11.53 -4.12
C PHE A 49 -3.80 -11.67 -3.71
N LEU A 50 -3.48 -12.65 -2.85
CA LEU A 50 -2.11 -12.96 -2.39
C LEU A 50 -1.47 -11.86 -1.52
N GLY A 51 -2.27 -11.04 -0.84
CA GLY A 51 -1.75 -10.09 0.15
C GLY A 51 -1.70 -10.66 1.58
N ASP A 52 -1.19 -9.85 2.48
CA ASP A 52 -0.99 -10.20 3.89
C ASP A 52 -2.21 -9.80 4.74
N LYS A 53 -2.96 -10.81 5.19
CA LYS A 53 -4.15 -10.66 6.05
C LYS A 53 -3.89 -10.00 7.41
N THR A 54 -2.62 -9.87 7.83
CA THR A 54 -2.25 -9.22 9.09
C THR A 54 -2.09 -7.71 8.95
N LYS A 55 -2.12 -7.19 7.71
CA LYS A 55 -1.98 -5.76 7.40
C LYS A 55 -3.33 -5.16 7.01
N TYR A 56 -3.39 -3.82 6.96
CA TYR A 56 -4.55 -3.12 6.41
C TYR A 56 -4.74 -3.52 4.95
N ASN A 57 -5.91 -4.06 4.60
CA ASN A 57 -6.28 -4.41 3.25
C ASN A 57 -7.35 -3.47 2.69
N PRO A 58 -7.33 -3.33 1.36
CA PRO A 58 -8.49 -3.74 0.57
C PRO A 58 -8.25 -5.03 -0.19
#